data_AF-X1UUB2-F1
#
_entry.id   AF-X1UUB2-F1
#
_cell.length_a   1.000
_cell.length_b   1.000
_cell.length_c   1.000
_cell.angle_alpha   90.00
_cell.angle_beta   90.00
_cell.angle_gamma   90.00
#
_symmetry.space_group_name_H-M   'P 1'
#
loop_
_entity.id
_entity.type
_entity.pdbx_description
1 polymer ?
#
loop_
_entity_poly.entity_id
_entity_poly.type
_entity_poly.pdbx_seq_one_letter_code
_entity_poly.pdbx_strand_id
1 'polypeptide(L)' 'MINQKAGVFVSLKKNGNLRGCIGTFMPVQENIAQEIIKNAVSAAVDDPRFPLVTASELG' A
#
# COMPACT_ATOMS: atom_id res chain seq x y z
N MET A 1 14.11 -9.49 -8.39
CA MET A 1 12.84 -9.52 -7.63
C MET A 1 11.87 -8.44 -8.08
N ILE A 2 12.21 -7.14 -8.01
CA ILE A 2 11.22 -6.08 -8.26
C ILE A 2 10.60 -6.03 -9.68
N ASN A 3 11.26 -6.63 -10.69
CA ASN A 3 10.81 -6.63 -12.09
C ASN A 3 9.94 -7.84 -12.48
N GLN A 4 9.65 -8.76 -11.55
CA GLN A 4 8.77 -9.90 -11.81
C GLN A 4 7.32 -9.58 -11.38
N LYS A 5 6.35 -10.38 -11.79
CA LYS A 5 4.95 -10.26 -11.33
C LYS A 5 4.72 -11.06 -10.04
N ALA A 6 4.09 -10.44 -9.05
CA ALA A 6 3.54 -11.10 -7.86
C ALA A 6 2.44 -10.23 -7.23
N GLY A 7 1.54 -10.85 -6.46
CA GLY A 7 0.64 -10.10 -5.58
C GLY A 7 1.42 -9.44 -4.44
N VAL A 8 0.98 -8.25 -4.02
CA VAL A 8 1.64 -7.45 -2.98
C VAL A 8 0.60 -6.87 -2.04
N PHE A 9 0.89 -6.91 -0.74
CA PHE A 9 0.14 -6.17 0.28
C PHE A 9 1.05 -5.13 0.92
N VAL A 10 0.55 -3.89 1.05
CA VAL A 10 1.24 -2.80 1.75
C VAL A 10 0.43 -2.46 2.99
N SER A 11 1.09 -2.44 4.15
CA SER A 11 0.51 -2.01 5.41
C SER A 11 1.24 -0.78 5.93
N LEU A 12 0.51 0.30 6.19
CA LEU A 12 0.98 1.48 6.86
C LEU A 12 0.78 1.32 8.36
N LYS A 13 1.76 1.74 9.15
CA LYS A 13 1.67 1.73 10.61
C LYS A 13 2.05 3.09 11.17
N LYS A 14 1.34 3.52 12.21
CA LYS A 14 1.62 4.75 12.97
C LYS A 14 1.66 4.40 14.46
N ASN A 15 2.78 4.70 15.11
CA ASN A 15 3.00 4.35 16.53
C ASN A 15 2.72 2.86 16.82
N GLY A 16 3.15 1.97 15.92
CA GLY A 16 2.93 0.51 16.01
C GLY A 16 1.53 0.02 15.60
N ASN A 17 0.54 0.91 15.47
CA ASN A 17 -0.83 0.57 15.13
C ASN A 17 -1.06 0.59 13.61
N LEU A 18 -2.00 -0.23 13.13
CA LEU A 18 -2.43 -0.23 11.73
C LEU A 18 -3.02 1.13 11.35
N ARG A 19 -2.55 1.71 10.25
CA ARG A 19 -3.00 3.01 9.71
C ARG A 19 -3.59 2.92 8.30
N GLY A 20 -3.41 1.78 7.64
CA GLY A 20 -3.96 1.46 6.33
C GLY A 20 -3.37 0.13 5.84
N CYS A 21 -4.13 -0.66 5.11
CA CYS A 21 -3.62 -1.87 4.46
C CYS A 21 -4.46 -2.24 3.24
N ILE A 22 -3.82 -2.22 2.07
CA ILE A 22 -4.39 -2.62 0.79
C ILE A 22 -3.39 -3.51 0.06
N GLY A 23 -3.90 -4.44 -0.74
CA GLY A 23 -3.08 -5.30 -1.54
C GLY A 23 -3.86 -6.12 -2.53
N THR A 24 -3.11 -6.79 -3.39
CA THR A 24 -3.62 -7.64 -4.45
C THR A 24 -3.09 -9.05 -4.25
N PHE A 25 -3.99 -10.04 -4.25
CA PHE A 25 -3.64 -11.44 -4.09
C PHE A 25 -2.91 -12.00 -5.34
N MET A 26 -3.34 -11.59 -6.52
CA MET A 26 -2.67 -11.88 -7.80
C MET A 26 -2.08 -10.59 -8.38
N PRO A 27 -0.99 -10.66 -9.14
CA PRO A 27 -0.40 -9.49 -9.78
C PRO A 27 -1.39 -8.83 -10.74
N VAL A 28 -1.55 -7.52 -10.60
CA VAL A 28 -2.41 -6.69 -11.47
C VAL A 28 -1.57 -5.69 -12.25
N GLN A 29 -0.35 -5.42 -11.80
CA GLN A 29 0.63 -4.55 -12.47
C GLN A 29 1.68 -5.35 -13.25
N GLU A 30 2.53 -4.64 -14.00
CA GLU A 30 3.55 -5.25 -14.86
C GLU A 30 4.66 -5.91 -14.06
N ASN A 31 4.93 -5.39 -12.87
CA ASN A 31 5.97 -5.87 -11.96
C ASN A 31 5.68 -5.49 -10.50
N ILE A 32 6.41 -6.10 -9.57
CA ILE A 32 6.30 -5.87 -8.13
C ILE A 32 6.52 -4.39 -7.77
N ALA A 33 7.43 -3.67 -8.43
CA ALA A 33 7.66 -2.26 -8.13
C ALA A 33 6.39 -1.41 -8.34
N GLN A 34 5.74 -1.57 -9.49
CA GLN A 34 4.47 -0.89 -9.78
C GLN A 34 3.36 -1.33 -8.82
N GLU A 35 3.30 -2.63 -8.48
CA GLU A 35 2.33 -3.16 -7.52
C GLU A 35 2.51 -2.54 -6.12
N ILE A 36 3.76 -2.41 -5.65
CA ILE A 36 4.09 -1.72 -4.39
C ILE A 36 3.65 -0.27 -4.44
N ILE A 37 4.00 0.47 -5.49
CA ILE A 37 3.66 1.90 -5.63
C ILE A 37 2.13 2.08 -5.57
N LYS A 38 1.40 1.29 -6.36
CA LYS A 38 -0.06 1.40 -6.44
C LYS A 38 -0.71 1.05 -5.10
N ASN A 39 -0.33 -0.07 -4.49
CA ASN A 39 -0.92 -0.51 -3.23
C ASN A 39 -0.50 0.37 -2.03
N ALA A 40 0.68 0.99 -2.07
CA ALA A 40 1.10 1.97 -1.06
C ALA A 40 0.24 3.23 -1.09
N VAL A 41 -0.03 3.76 -2.29
CA VAL A 41 -0.94 4.90 -2.46
C VAL A 41 -2.34 4.50 -1.98
N SER A 42 -2.88 3.38 -2.45
CA SER A 42 -4.23 2.94 -2.04
C SER A 42 -4.34 2.62 -0.54
N ALA A 43 -3.30 2.08 0.09
CA ALA A 43 -3.28 1.93 1.55
C ALA A 43 -3.32 3.27 2.29
N ALA A 44 -2.82 4.35 1.68
CA ALA A 44 -2.83 5.69 2.24
C ALA A 44 -4.13 6.47 1.99
N VAL A 45 -4.77 6.28 0.83
CA VAL A 45 -5.90 7.12 0.38
C VAL A 45 -7.20 6.37 0.08
N ASP A 46 -7.17 5.05 -0.10
CA ASP A 46 -8.34 4.27 -0.53
C ASP A 46 -8.80 3.23 0.52
N ASP A 47 -8.12 3.09 1.67
CA ASP A 47 -8.56 2.16 2.73
C ASP A 47 -9.79 2.72 3.47
N PRO A 48 -11.00 2.16 3.28
CA PRO A 48 -12.24 2.75 3.79
C PRO A 48 -12.36 2.68 5.32
N ARG A 49 -11.46 1.96 5.99
CA ARG A 49 -11.45 1.83 7.46
C ARG A 49 -10.79 3.05 8.14
N PHE A 50 -10.03 3.85 7.39
CA PHE A 50 -9.26 4.96 7.93
C PHE A 50 -9.48 6.24 7.12
N PRO A 51 -9.38 7.43 7.73
CA PRO A 51 -9.26 8.68 6.98
C PRO A 51 -8.00 8.70 6.12
N LEU A 52 -8.01 9.51 5.04
CA LEU A 52 -6.85 9.74 4.19
C LEU A 52 -5.61 10.08 5.03
N VAL A 53 -4.46 9.49 4.68
CA VAL A 53 -3.17 9.87 5.27
C VAL A 53 -2.87 11.32 4.89
N THR A 54 -2.53 12.13 5.88
CA THR A 54 -2.16 13.54 5.66
C THR A 54 -0.64 13.70 5.60
N ALA A 55 -0.16 14.77 4.97
CA ALA A 55 1.28 15.05 4.84
C ALA A 55 2.00 15.11 6.21
N SER A 56 1.32 15.58 7.25
CA SER A 56 1.84 15.64 8.62
C SER A 56 2.10 14.27 9.25
N GLU A 57 1.63 13.18 8.64
CA GLU A 57 1.85 11.80 9.11
C GLU A 57 3.04 11.11 8.46
N LEU A 58 3.70 11.73 7.46
CA LEU A 58 4.80 11.13 6.69
C LEU A 58 6.19 11.38 7.30
N GLY A 59 6.24 11.86 8.54
CA GLY A 59 7.46 12.19 9.29
C GLY A 59 7.97 11.05 10.15
#